data_AF-A0A8T2NPB1-F1
#
_entry.id   AF-A0A8T2NPB1-F1
#
_cell.length_a   1.000
_cell.length_b   1.000
_cell.length_c   1.000
_cell.angle_alpha   90.00
_cell.angle_beta   90.00
_cell.angle_gamma   90.00
#
_symmetry.space_group_name_H-M   'P 1'
#
loop_
_entity.id
_entity.type
_entity.pdbx_description
1 polymer ?
#
loop_
_entity_poly.entity_id
_entity_poly.type
_entity_poly.pdbx_seq_one_letter_code
_entity_poly.pdbx_strand_id
1 'polypeptide(L)'
;MEQRSGLIRARLKGASLSTGQVITFLDAHCECTVGWLEPLLARIKLDRRTVVCPIIDVISDDTFEYMAGSDMTYGGFNWKLNFRWYPVPQREMDRRKGDRTLPIWQCGGTLEIVTCSHVGHVFRKATPYTFPGGTGQIINKNNRRLAEVWMDEFKNFFYIISPGVTKVDYGDISTRTTLRQKLQCKPFSWYLENIRNVETNQCLDNMARKENEKVGIFNCHGMGGNQVFSYTANKEIRTDDLCLDVSKLNGPVMMLKCHHLKGNQLWEYDPVKLTLVHVNSNQCLDKATEEDSQVPSVRDCNGSRSQQWLLRNVTLPEIF
;
A
#
# COMPACT_ATOMS: atom_id res chain seq x y z
N MET A 1 28.72 -0.08 21.68
CA MET A 1 27.83 -1.22 21.99
C MET A 1 28.68 -2.46 21.93
N GLU A 2 28.66 -3.30 22.95
CA GLU A 2 29.56 -4.45 23.05
C GLU A 2 28.95 -5.73 22.45
N GLN A 3 27.64 -5.74 22.20
CA GLN A 3 26.90 -6.89 21.68
C GLN A 3 26.00 -6.50 20.50
N ARG A 4 25.62 -7.50 19.70
CA ARG A 4 24.76 -7.34 18.52
C ARG A 4 23.36 -6.87 18.91
N SER A 5 23.01 -5.64 18.53
CA SER A 5 21.74 -5.02 18.94
C SER A 5 20.69 -4.88 17.82
N GLY A 6 21.09 -5.13 16.56
CA GLY A 6 20.26 -4.97 15.35
C GLY A 6 20.32 -3.57 14.73
N LEU A 7 19.95 -3.48 13.45
CA LEU A 7 20.07 -2.26 12.63
C LEU A 7 19.38 -1.05 13.25
N ILE A 8 18.14 -1.22 13.74
CA ILE A 8 17.32 -0.12 14.28
C ILE A 8 18.01 0.54 15.49
N ARG A 9 18.46 -0.27 16.46
CA ARG A 9 19.12 0.24 17.67
C ARG A 9 20.49 0.83 17.36
N ALA A 10 21.23 0.23 16.42
CA ALA A 10 22.51 0.76 15.96
C ALA A 10 22.34 2.15 15.32
N ARG A 11 21.34 2.34 14.44
CA ARG A 11 21.02 3.64 13.84
C ARG A 11 20.62 4.69 14.90
N LEU A 12 19.79 4.32 15.89
CA LEU A 12 19.43 5.22 16.99
C LEU A 12 20.64 5.61 17.86
N LYS A 13 21.55 4.68 18.12
CA LYS A 13 22.79 4.99 18.84
C LYS A 13 23.66 5.95 18.03
N GLY A 14 23.82 5.71 16.73
CA GLY A 14 24.53 6.64 15.83
C GLY A 14 23.90 8.04 15.83
N ALA A 15 22.58 8.13 15.74
CA ALA A 15 21.86 9.39 15.81
C ALA A 15 22.10 10.14 17.13
N SER A 16 22.11 9.43 18.27
CA SER A 16 22.38 10.04 19.59
C SER A 16 23.80 10.61 19.74
N LEU A 17 24.75 10.14 18.92
CA LEU A 17 26.14 10.59 18.93
C LEU A 17 26.43 11.63 17.83
N SER A 18 25.52 11.80 16.89
CA SER A 18 25.70 12.73 15.77
C SER A 18 25.67 14.18 16.26
N THR A 19 26.59 14.99 15.75
CA THR A 19 26.70 16.42 16.07
C THR A 19 26.17 17.32 14.95
N GLY A 20 25.85 16.74 13.78
CA GLY A 20 25.33 17.44 12.62
C GLY A 20 23.87 17.89 12.79
N GLN A 21 23.49 18.93 12.05
CA GLN A 21 22.10 19.42 12.02
C GLN A 21 21.16 18.49 11.23
N VAL A 22 21.72 17.70 10.31
CA VAL A 22 21.02 16.71 9.49
C VAL A 22 21.74 15.37 9.65
N ILE A 23 20.96 14.29 9.76
CA ILE A 23 21.47 12.92 9.86
C ILE A 23 21.18 12.21 8.54
N THR A 24 22.22 11.68 7.90
CA THR A 24 22.09 10.84 6.71
C THR A 24 22.39 9.40 7.08
N PHE A 25 21.45 8.49 6.76
CA PHE A 25 21.63 7.05 6.93
C PHE A 25 21.93 6.42 5.57
N LEU A 26 23.06 5.71 5.48
CA LEU A 26 23.43 4.85 4.36
C LEU A 26 23.64 3.43 4.86
N ASP A 27 23.37 2.46 4.00
CA ASP A 27 23.79 1.09 4.26
C ASP A 27 25.30 0.95 3.96
N ALA A 28 25.92 -0.06 4.56
CA ALA A 28 27.38 -0.27 4.46
C ALA A 28 27.85 -0.77 3.08
N HIS A 29 26.93 -0.89 2.12
CA HIS A 29 27.13 -1.41 0.77
C HIS A 29 26.39 -0.50 -0.23
N CYS A 30 26.73 0.78 -0.15
CA CYS A 30 26.24 1.84 -1.02
C CYS A 30 27.39 2.58 -1.69
N GLU A 31 27.13 3.11 -2.89
CA GLU A 31 28.05 4.00 -3.60
C GLU A 31 27.33 5.30 -3.96
N CYS A 32 27.85 6.43 -3.50
CA CYS A 32 27.22 7.73 -3.71
C CYS A 32 27.72 8.36 -5.02
N THR A 33 26.81 8.87 -5.84
CA THR A 33 27.17 9.59 -7.07
C THR A 33 27.65 11.01 -6.77
N VAL A 34 28.29 11.66 -7.75
CA VAL A 34 28.65 13.07 -7.64
C VAL A 34 27.39 13.92 -7.53
N GLY A 35 27.32 14.81 -6.54
CA GLY A 35 26.16 15.70 -6.34
C GLY A 35 24.96 15.05 -5.65
N TRP A 36 25.13 13.87 -5.04
CA TRP A 36 24.02 13.17 -4.38
C TRP A 36 23.45 13.90 -3.15
N LEU A 37 24.25 14.69 -2.43
CA LEU A 37 23.87 15.16 -1.10
C LEU A 37 23.13 16.51 -1.13
N GLU A 38 23.58 17.42 -1.98
CA GLU A 38 23.12 18.79 -2.07
C GLU A 38 21.61 18.90 -2.41
N PRO A 39 21.06 18.11 -3.36
CA PRO A 39 19.63 18.11 -3.64
C PRO A 39 18.80 17.66 -2.43
N LEU A 40 19.30 16.69 -1.65
CA LEU A 40 18.62 16.20 -0.44
C LEU A 40 18.59 17.28 0.64
N LEU A 41 19.74 17.91 0.92
CA LEU A 41 19.85 18.96 1.93
C LEU A 41 19.03 20.20 1.55
N ALA A 42 18.93 20.53 0.26
CA ALA A 42 18.13 21.65 -0.22
C ALA A 42 16.65 21.50 0.17
N ARG A 43 16.08 20.29 0.07
CA ARG A 43 14.68 20.02 0.47
C ARG A 43 14.47 20.16 1.98
N ILE A 44 15.39 19.59 2.78
CA ILE A 44 15.33 19.67 4.25
C ILE A 44 15.47 21.13 4.71
N LYS A 45 16.27 21.95 4.01
CA LYS A 45 16.42 23.37 4.30
C LYS A 45 15.12 24.15 4.07
N LEU A 46 14.32 23.77 3.07
CA LEU A 46 13.02 24.40 2.78
C LEU A 46 11.98 24.03 3.84
N ASP A 47 11.90 22.75 4.22
CA ASP A 47 11.06 22.29 5.33
C ASP A 47 11.78 21.22 6.15
N ARG A 48 12.10 21.55 7.40
CA ARG A 48 12.77 20.65 8.36
C ARG A 48 11.93 19.44 8.78
N ARG A 49 10.64 19.41 8.41
CA ARG A 49 9.75 18.25 8.62
C ARG A 49 9.85 17.26 7.47
N THR A 50 10.58 17.59 6.40
CA THR A 50 10.78 16.74 5.24
C THR A 50 11.83 15.66 5.47
N VAL A 51 11.42 14.43 5.20
CA VAL A 51 12.31 13.27 5.09
C VAL A 51 12.52 13.02 3.61
N VAL A 52 13.77 12.94 3.18
CA VAL A 52 14.13 12.76 1.78
C VAL A 52 14.88 11.45 1.57
N CYS A 53 14.68 10.85 0.41
CA CYS A 53 15.48 9.73 -0.07
C CYS A 53 15.97 9.97 -1.51
N PRO A 54 17.18 9.49 -1.84
CA PRO A 54 17.67 9.49 -3.22
C PRO A 54 16.89 8.47 -4.07
N ILE A 55 17.06 8.54 -5.38
CA ILE A 55 16.87 7.35 -6.22
C ILE A 55 17.93 6.33 -5.81
N ILE A 56 17.47 5.10 -5.57
CA ILE A 56 18.34 3.99 -5.21
C ILE A 56 18.67 3.24 -6.50
N ASP A 57 19.89 3.43 -6.96
CA ASP A 57 20.44 2.72 -8.12
C ASP A 57 20.86 1.30 -7.70
N VAL A 58 20.92 0.39 -8.67
CA VAL A 58 21.23 -1.02 -8.42
C VAL A 58 22.71 -1.27 -8.68
N ILE A 59 23.40 -1.80 -7.68
CA ILE A 59 24.72 -2.42 -7.86
C ILE A 59 24.51 -3.93 -7.87
N SER A 60 24.90 -4.58 -8.97
CA SER A 60 24.78 -6.04 -9.13
C SER A 60 25.55 -6.77 -8.03
N ASP A 61 24.92 -7.73 -7.33
CA ASP A 61 25.60 -8.54 -6.32
C ASP A 61 26.56 -9.58 -6.92
N ASP A 62 26.43 -9.86 -8.22
CA ASP A 62 27.24 -10.83 -8.95
C ASP A 62 28.42 -10.14 -9.68
N THR A 63 28.18 -9.00 -10.35
CA THR A 63 29.16 -8.34 -11.24
C THR A 63 29.66 -6.99 -10.72
N PHE A 64 29.05 -6.42 -9.69
CA PHE A 64 29.28 -5.05 -9.21
C PHE A 64 29.04 -3.95 -10.27
N GLU A 65 28.35 -4.29 -11.37
CA GLU A 65 27.92 -3.29 -12.35
C GLU A 65 26.90 -2.33 -11.73
N TYR A 66 27.09 -1.04 -12.00
CA TYR A 66 26.22 0.04 -11.55
C TYR A 66 25.14 0.31 -12.60
N MET A 67 23.88 0.12 -12.23
CA MET A 67 22.71 0.32 -13.07
C MET A 67 21.81 1.39 -12.47
N ALA A 68 21.53 2.44 -13.25
CA ALA A 68 20.65 3.52 -12.82
C ALA A 68 19.23 3.00 -12.49
N GLY A 69 18.71 3.44 -11.35
CA GLY A 69 17.36 3.17 -10.88
C GLY A 69 16.32 3.99 -11.64
N SER A 70 15.06 3.56 -11.54
CA SER A 70 13.94 4.21 -12.23
C SER A 70 13.34 5.34 -11.38
N ASP A 71 13.23 6.53 -11.97
CA ASP A 71 12.47 7.66 -11.40
C ASP A 71 10.96 7.59 -11.67
N MET A 72 10.51 6.51 -12.30
CA MET A 72 9.11 6.19 -12.56
C MET A 72 8.53 5.23 -11.53
N THR A 73 9.28 4.93 -10.46
CA THR A 73 8.79 4.08 -9.36
C THR A 73 8.89 4.80 -8.03
N TYR A 74 8.01 4.45 -7.10
CA TYR A 74 8.05 4.90 -5.71
C TYR A 74 7.88 3.72 -4.76
N GLY A 75 8.41 3.86 -3.55
CA GLY A 75 8.33 2.84 -2.52
C GLY A 75 6.94 2.82 -1.85
N GLY A 76 6.38 1.63 -1.67
CA GLY A 76 5.15 1.42 -0.92
C GLY A 76 5.16 0.09 -0.19
N PHE A 77 4.06 -0.20 0.51
CA PHE A 77 3.86 -1.47 1.20
C PHE A 77 2.53 -2.07 0.75
N ASN A 78 2.53 -3.37 0.48
CA ASN A 78 1.28 -4.11 0.34
C ASN A 78 0.69 -4.44 1.72
N TRP A 79 -0.49 -5.08 1.75
CA TRP A 79 -1.15 -5.42 3.01
C TRP A 79 -0.47 -6.51 3.84
N LYS A 80 0.58 -7.16 3.32
CA LYS A 80 1.49 -8.03 4.08
C LYS A 80 2.62 -7.24 4.77
N LEU A 81 2.62 -5.91 4.65
CA LEU A 81 3.69 -5.01 5.07
C LEU A 81 5.04 -5.33 4.42
N ASN A 82 5.01 -5.94 3.24
CA ASN A 82 6.20 -6.13 2.42
C ASN A 82 6.42 -4.89 1.56
N PHE A 83 7.65 -4.37 1.58
CA PHE A 83 8.03 -3.29 0.71
C PHE A 83 7.95 -3.73 -0.77
N ARG A 84 7.38 -2.86 -1.61
CA ARG A 84 7.24 -3.04 -3.05
C ARG A 84 7.52 -1.72 -3.76
N TRP A 85 8.01 -1.82 -4.99
CA TRP A 85 8.11 -0.69 -5.90
C TRP A 85 6.82 -0.61 -6.73
N TYR A 86 6.19 0.55 -6.70
CA TYR A 86 4.97 0.85 -7.46
C TYR A 86 5.26 1.89 -8.53
N PRO A 87 4.58 1.85 -9.68
CA PRO A 87 4.72 2.90 -10.69
C PRO A 87 4.22 4.24 -10.14
N VAL A 88 4.93 5.33 -10.45
CA VAL A 88 4.53 6.69 -10.04
C VAL A 88 3.13 6.99 -10.61
N PRO A 89 2.16 7.41 -9.78
CA PRO A 89 0.79 7.65 -10.26
C PRO A 89 0.76 8.78 -11.29
N GLN A 90 -0.12 8.67 -12.29
CA GLN A 90 -0.26 9.66 -13.37
C GLN A 90 -0.45 11.09 -12.82
N ARG A 91 -1.16 11.27 -11.70
CA ARG A 91 -1.32 12.59 -11.04
C ARG A 91 0.01 13.27 -10.71
N GLU A 92 1.02 12.50 -10.29
CA GLU A 92 2.34 13.03 -9.95
C GLU A 92 3.15 13.29 -11.22
N MET A 93 2.99 12.46 -12.25
CA MET A 93 3.57 12.72 -13.57
C MET A 93 3.03 14.02 -14.18
N ASP A 94 1.71 14.21 -14.16
CA ASP A 94 1.02 15.40 -14.65
C ASP A 94 1.39 16.65 -13.84
N ARG A 95 1.54 16.53 -12.51
CA ARG A 95 2.00 17.62 -11.65
C ARG A 95 3.43 18.03 -11.98
N ARG A 96 4.31 17.06 -12.25
CA ARG A 96 5.72 17.31 -12.56
C ARG A 96 5.91 17.87 -13.96
N LYS A 97 5.04 17.53 -14.93
CA LYS A 97 5.17 17.95 -16.34
C LYS A 97 6.57 17.70 -16.91
N GLY A 98 7.23 16.61 -16.50
CA GLY A 98 8.60 16.28 -16.89
C GLY A 98 9.72 16.95 -16.09
N ASP A 99 9.40 17.81 -15.11
CA ASP A 99 10.40 18.42 -14.24
C ASP A 99 10.97 17.40 -13.23
N ARG A 100 12.25 17.07 -13.42
CA ARG A 100 13.01 16.14 -12.56
C ARG A 100 13.59 16.79 -11.31
N THR A 101 13.37 18.09 -11.09
CA THR A 101 13.73 18.77 -9.84
C THR A 101 12.61 18.68 -8.79
N LEU A 102 11.38 18.40 -9.23
CA LEU A 102 10.24 18.22 -8.34
C LEU A 102 10.22 16.80 -7.75
N PRO A 103 10.09 16.66 -6.42
CA PRO A 103 10.10 15.36 -5.76
C PRO A 103 8.80 14.58 -5.99
N ILE A 104 8.84 13.27 -5.75
CA ILE A 104 7.64 12.41 -5.68
C ILE A 104 7.11 12.38 -4.24
N TRP A 105 5.85 12.77 -4.06
CA TRP A 105 5.18 12.80 -2.75
C TRP A 105 4.59 11.45 -2.37
N GLN A 106 4.96 10.93 -1.19
CA GLN A 106 4.55 9.59 -0.80
C GLN A 106 3.32 9.52 0.12
N CYS A 107 3.11 10.42 1.11
CA CYS A 107 1.87 10.52 1.93
C CYS A 107 1.98 11.57 3.06
N GLY A 108 1.01 12.49 3.22
CA GLY A 108 0.51 13.11 4.48
C GLY A 108 1.44 13.89 5.44
N GLY A 109 2.72 13.53 5.49
CA GLY A 109 3.88 14.31 5.91
C GLY A 109 4.87 14.29 4.73
N THR A 110 5.80 15.23 4.68
CA THR A 110 6.66 15.43 3.51
C THR A 110 7.72 14.32 3.43
N LEU A 111 7.39 13.14 2.88
CA LEU A 111 8.35 12.11 2.46
C LEU A 111 8.53 12.22 0.94
N GLU A 112 9.76 12.48 0.51
CA GLU A 112 10.07 12.88 -0.85
C GLU A 112 11.19 12.01 -1.45
N ILE A 113 10.99 11.51 -2.68
CA ILE A 113 12.09 11.00 -3.52
C ILE A 113 12.65 12.18 -4.31
N VAL A 114 13.94 12.47 -4.14
CA VAL A 114 14.63 13.55 -4.85
C VAL A 114 15.33 12.98 -6.08
N THR A 115 14.73 13.19 -7.26
CA THR A 115 15.13 12.52 -8.50
C THR A 115 16.46 12.98 -9.11
N CYS A 116 17.08 14.02 -8.56
CA CYS A 116 18.45 14.43 -8.92
C CYS A 116 19.53 13.80 -8.04
N SER A 117 19.16 13.12 -6.95
CA SER A 117 20.08 12.48 -6.03
C SER A 117 20.09 10.98 -6.27
N HIS A 118 21.26 10.42 -6.54
CA HIS A 118 21.43 9.00 -6.84
C HIS A 118 22.44 8.34 -5.90
N VAL A 119 22.06 7.21 -5.33
CA VAL A 119 22.93 6.38 -4.49
C VAL A 119 22.74 4.92 -4.90
N GLY A 120 23.81 4.28 -5.32
CA GLY A 120 23.81 2.85 -5.64
C GLY A 120 23.74 2.02 -4.38
N HIS A 121 23.05 0.89 -4.45
CA HIS A 121 22.94 -0.07 -3.35
C HIS A 121 23.07 -1.50 -3.89
N VAL A 122 23.81 -2.35 -3.18
CA VAL A 122 23.93 -3.78 -3.54
C VAL A 122 22.66 -4.53 -3.11
N PHE A 123 21.80 -4.86 -4.06
CA PHE A 123 20.58 -5.65 -3.80
C PHE A 123 20.91 -7.14 -3.78
N ARG A 124 20.79 -7.75 -2.60
CA ARG A 124 21.13 -9.17 -2.38
C ARG A 124 19.89 -10.05 -2.40
N LYS A 125 20.03 -11.27 -2.94
CA LYS A 125 18.96 -12.29 -2.95
C LYS A 125 18.66 -12.88 -1.57
N ALA A 126 19.64 -12.89 -0.66
CA ALA A 126 19.50 -13.44 0.69
C ALA A 126 20.28 -12.64 1.74
N THR A 127 19.81 -12.70 3.00
CA THR A 127 20.50 -12.08 4.13
C THR A 127 21.67 -12.95 4.60
N PRO A 128 22.93 -12.46 4.62
CA PRO A 128 24.10 -13.28 4.98
C PRO A 128 24.35 -13.38 6.49
N TYR A 129 23.46 -12.85 7.32
CA TYR A 129 23.63 -12.81 8.78
C TYR A 129 22.57 -13.64 9.48
N THR A 130 22.90 -14.16 10.66
CA THR A 130 22.00 -14.98 11.47
C THR A 130 20.91 -14.13 12.13
N PHE A 131 19.77 -14.71 12.47
CA PHE A 131 18.75 -14.05 13.29
C PHE A 131 18.45 -14.96 14.49
N PRO A 132 18.64 -14.50 15.74
CA PRO A 132 18.23 -15.27 16.91
C PRO A 132 16.72 -15.55 16.83
N GLY A 133 16.32 -16.83 16.82
CA GLY A 133 14.91 -17.23 16.62
C GLY A 133 14.44 -17.26 15.16
N GLY A 134 15.33 -16.98 14.20
CA GLY A 134 15.03 -16.98 12.77
C GLY A 134 14.43 -15.68 12.25
N THR A 135 14.61 -15.45 10.95
CA THR A 135 14.21 -14.20 10.28
C THR A 135 12.71 -13.94 10.39
N GLY A 136 11.88 -14.97 10.22
CA GLY A 136 10.42 -14.86 10.30
C GLY A 136 9.93 -14.39 11.66
N GLN A 137 10.48 -14.91 12.77
CA GLN A 137 10.07 -14.50 14.11
C GLN A 137 10.38 -13.01 14.36
N ILE A 138 11.57 -12.55 13.98
CA ILE A 138 11.98 -11.15 14.16
C ILE A 138 11.17 -10.20 13.27
N ILE A 139 10.96 -10.55 12.00
CA ILE A 139 10.14 -9.75 11.09
C ILE A 139 8.70 -9.66 11.59
N ASN A 140 8.08 -10.79 11.95
CA ASN A 140 6.71 -10.82 12.44
C ASN A 140 6.57 -10.02 13.73
N LYS A 141 7.53 -10.13 14.66
CA LYS A 141 7.58 -9.31 15.88
C LYS A 141 7.58 -7.81 15.54
N ASN A 142 8.46 -7.38 14.64
CA ASN A 142 8.59 -5.97 14.27
C ASN A 142 7.35 -5.45 13.53
N ASN A 143 6.81 -6.23 12.58
CA ASN A 143 5.60 -5.88 11.84
C ASN A 143 4.39 -5.79 12.78
N ARG A 144 4.28 -6.69 13.76
CA ARG A 144 3.22 -6.60 14.78
C ARG A 144 3.32 -5.32 15.60
N ARG A 145 4.52 -4.94 16.05
CA ARG A 145 4.73 -3.66 16.76
C ARG A 145 4.33 -2.44 15.91
N LEU A 146 4.62 -2.47 14.61
CA LEU A 146 4.20 -1.41 13.69
C LEU A 146 2.68 -1.35 13.60
N ALA A 147 2.04 -2.50 13.36
CA ALA A 147 0.60 -2.60 13.16
C ALA A 147 -0.18 -2.16 14.41
N GLU A 148 0.20 -2.65 15.60
CA GLU A 148 -0.46 -2.29 16.86
C GLU A 148 -0.40 -0.79 17.18
N VAL A 149 0.70 -0.12 16.81
CA VAL A 149 0.90 1.30 17.16
C VAL A 149 0.31 2.22 16.10
N TRP A 150 0.38 1.88 14.82
CA TRP A 150 0.18 2.85 13.72
C TRP A 150 -0.96 2.53 12.77
N MET A 151 -1.48 1.30 12.74
CA MET A 151 -2.48 0.89 11.75
C MET A 151 -3.92 0.96 12.27
N ASP A 152 -4.17 1.36 13.52
CA ASP A 152 -5.52 1.39 14.11
C ASP A 152 -6.24 0.04 13.89
N GLU A 153 -7.51 0.06 13.51
CA GLU A 153 -8.29 -1.13 13.17
C GLU A 153 -7.76 -1.88 11.93
N PHE A 154 -6.92 -1.24 11.11
CA PHE A 154 -6.39 -1.84 9.88
C PHE A 154 -5.33 -2.90 10.14
N LYS A 155 -4.77 -2.97 11.35
CA LYS A 155 -3.90 -4.07 11.77
C LYS A 155 -4.60 -5.43 11.62
N ASN A 156 -5.91 -5.47 11.75
CA ASN A 156 -6.69 -6.70 11.63
C ASN A 156 -6.59 -7.29 10.21
N PHE A 157 -6.53 -6.46 9.15
CA PHE A 157 -6.30 -6.94 7.78
C PHE A 157 -4.92 -7.57 7.63
N PHE A 158 -3.90 -6.90 8.16
CA PHE A 158 -2.54 -7.45 8.17
C PHE A 158 -2.51 -8.82 8.88
N TYR A 159 -3.24 -8.97 9.98
CA TYR A 159 -3.35 -10.23 10.72
C TYR A 159 -4.14 -11.32 9.99
N ILE A 160 -5.20 -10.98 9.25
CA ILE A 160 -5.94 -11.93 8.41
C ILE A 160 -5.04 -12.46 7.30
N ILE A 161 -4.30 -11.58 6.63
CA ILE A 161 -3.45 -11.93 5.49
C ILE A 161 -2.17 -12.63 5.96
N SER A 162 -1.68 -12.31 7.16
CA SER A 162 -0.45 -12.85 7.75
C SER A 162 -0.72 -13.48 9.13
N PRO A 163 -1.48 -14.59 9.20
CA PRO A 163 -1.93 -15.18 10.47
C PRO A 163 -0.77 -15.69 11.35
N GLY A 164 0.41 -15.94 10.78
CA GLY A 164 1.60 -16.30 11.55
C GLY A 164 2.11 -15.17 12.46
N VAL A 165 1.70 -13.92 12.21
CA VAL A 165 2.16 -12.76 12.99
C VAL A 165 1.46 -12.69 14.35
N THR A 166 0.19 -13.07 14.45
CA THR A 166 -0.60 -13.02 15.68
C THR A 166 -0.10 -13.97 16.76
N LYS A 167 0.69 -14.98 16.38
CA LYS A 167 1.29 -15.96 17.30
C LYS A 167 2.58 -15.47 17.96
N VAL A 168 3.14 -14.34 17.51
CA VAL A 168 4.45 -13.85 17.98
C VAL A 168 4.26 -12.78 19.06
N ASP A 169 4.88 -12.99 20.23
CA ASP A 169 4.97 -11.94 21.25
C ASP A 169 5.78 -10.73 20.74
N TYR A 170 5.16 -9.56 20.84
CA TYR A 170 5.70 -8.30 20.35
C TYR A 170 6.24 -7.39 21.45
N GLY A 171 6.06 -7.77 22.73
CA GLY A 171 6.50 -7.01 23.89
C GLY A 171 5.82 -5.64 24.07
N ASP A 172 6.25 -4.87 25.08
CA ASP A 172 5.63 -3.58 25.41
C ASP A 172 5.76 -2.53 24.28
N ILE A 173 4.66 -1.85 24.01
CA ILE A 173 4.53 -0.76 23.03
C ILE A 173 4.03 0.55 23.64
N SER A 174 3.79 0.60 24.95
CA SER A 174 3.16 1.74 25.65
C SER A 174 3.87 3.05 25.32
N THR A 175 5.21 3.07 25.37
CA THR A 175 6.01 4.26 25.05
C THR A 175 5.82 4.78 23.61
N ARG A 176 5.46 3.93 22.65
CA ARG A 176 5.18 4.32 21.26
C ARG A 176 3.75 4.80 21.10
N THR A 177 2.79 4.15 21.76
CA THR A 177 1.40 4.59 21.78
C THR A 177 1.26 5.98 22.42
N THR A 178 1.91 6.21 23.57
CA THR A 178 1.95 7.53 24.23
C THR A 178 2.61 8.59 23.34
N LEU A 179 3.68 8.23 22.62
CA LEU A 179 4.32 9.15 21.67
C LEU A 179 3.36 9.55 20.54
N ARG A 180 2.63 8.58 19.96
CA ARG A 180 1.64 8.83 18.90
C ARG A 180 0.53 9.77 19.37
N GLN A 181 0.01 9.55 20.58
CA GLN A 181 -1.00 10.41 21.20
C GLN A 181 -0.46 11.83 21.45
N LYS A 182 0.73 11.95 22.04
CA LYS A 182 1.37 13.24 22.32
C LYS A 182 1.60 14.08 21.05
N LEU A 183 1.93 13.42 19.94
CA LEU A 183 2.14 14.07 18.64
C LEU A 183 0.83 14.37 17.88
N GLN A 184 -0.33 13.96 18.41
CA GLN A 184 -1.64 14.15 17.80
C GLN A 184 -1.69 13.63 16.34
N CYS A 185 -1.12 12.45 16.11
CA CYS A 185 -1.06 11.85 14.79
C CYS A 185 -2.48 11.57 14.24
N LYS A 186 -2.65 11.76 12.92
CA LYS A 186 -3.90 11.42 12.24
C LYS A 186 -4.20 9.90 12.29
N PRO A 187 -5.47 9.49 12.28
CA PRO A 187 -5.85 8.08 12.19
C PRO A 187 -5.49 7.50 10.81
N PHE A 188 -5.34 6.17 10.75
CA PHE A 188 -5.04 5.42 9.54
C PHE A 188 -6.26 5.29 8.60
N SER A 189 -7.48 5.52 9.12
CA SER A 189 -8.72 5.37 8.37
C SER A 189 -8.91 6.38 7.24
N TRP A 190 -8.76 5.92 6.01
CA TRP A 190 -9.23 6.63 4.81
C TRP A 190 -9.65 5.74 3.62
N TYR A 191 -9.46 4.41 3.64
CA TYR A 191 -9.35 3.67 2.36
C TYR A 191 -10.13 2.35 2.15
N LEU A 192 -10.84 1.75 3.11
CA LEU A 192 -11.32 0.34 2.94
C LEU A 192 -12.81 0.11 3.25
N GLU A 193 -13.46 -0.67 2.39
CA GLU A 193 -14.90 -0.94 2.39
C GLU A 193 -15.22 -2.42 2.05
N ASN A 194 -16.22 -3.01 2.72
CA ASN A 194 -16.95 -4.18 2.19
C ASN A 194 -18.00 -3.66 1.22
N ILE A 195 -18.04 -4.20 0.01
CA ILE A 195 -19.02 -3.84 -1.01
C ILE A 195 -20.12 -4.90 -1.01
N ARG A 196 -21.25 -4.61 -0.35
CA ARG A 196 -22.35 -5.56 -0.12
C ARG A 196 -23.56 -5.26 -0.99
N ASN A 197 -24.04 -6.26 -1.73
CA ASN A 197 -25.27 -6.16 -2.51
C ASN A 197 -26.51 -6.06 -1.60
N VAL A 198 -27.45 -5.18 -1.95
CA VAL A 198 -28.65 -4.91 -1.15
C VAL A 198 -29.74 -5.97 -1.33
N GLU A 199 -29.80 -6.65 -2.47
CA GLU A 199 -30.80 -7.68 -2.74
C GLU A 199 -30.38 -9.03 -2.16
N THR A 200 -29.16 -9.47 -2.45
CA THR A 200 -28.68 -10.82 -2.06
C THR A 200 -28.03 -10.87 -0.68
N ASN A 201 -27.67 -9.71 -0.11
CA ASN A 201 -26.79 -9.61 1.07
C ASN A 201 -25.42 -10.30 0.92
N GLN A 202 -25.00 -10.55 -0.33
CA GLN A 202 -23.67 -11.08 -0.63
C GLN A 202 -22.66 -9.93 -0.81
N CYS A 203 -21.40 -10.21 -0.56
CA CYS A 203 -20.29 -9.27 -0.69
C CYS A 203 -19.51 -9.58 -1.97
N LEU A 204 -18.95 -8.54 -2.61
CA LEU A 204 -17.87 -8.76 -3.56
C LEU A 204 -16.75 -9.55 -2.88
N ASP A 205 -16.20 -10.50 -3.60
CA ASP A 205 -15.24 -11.46 -3.11
C ASP A 205 -14.24 -11.77 -4.22
N ASN A 206 -12.94 -11.61 -3.98
CA ASN A 206 -11.94 -11.97 -4.98
C ASN A 206 -11.79 -13.50 -5.14
N MET A 207 -12.48 -14.29 -4.33
CA MET A 207 -12.51 -15.76 -4.33
C MET A 207 -11.12 -16.41 -4.25
N ALA A 208 -10.14 -15.69 -3.69
CA ALA A 208 -8.71 -16.02 -3.73
C ALA A 208 -8.15 -16.24 -5.15
N ARG A 209 -8.83 -15.68 -6.16
CA ARG A 209 -8.41 -15.70 -7.57
C ARG A 209 -7.31 -14.65 -7.81
N LYS A 210 -6.57 -14.84 -8.89
CA LYS A 210 -5.39 -14.05 -9.28
C LYS A 210 -5.74 -13.04 -10.38
N GLU A 211 -4.70 -12.36 -10.85
CA GLU A 211 -4.76 -11.49 -12.03
C GLU A 211 -5.36 -12.24 -13.24
N ASN A 212 -6.16 -11.52 -14.04
CA ASN A 212 -6.84 -12.00 -15.23
C ASN A 212 -7.97 -13.02 -14.97
N GLU A 213 -8.47 -13.08 -13.74
CA GLU A 213 -9.64 -13.86 -13.36
C GLU A 213 -10.83 -12.96 -13.00
N LYS A 214 -12.04 -13.51 -13.06
CA LYS A 214 -13.29 -12.81 -12.73
C LYS A 214 -13.36 -12.53 -11.23
N VAL A 215 -13.80 -11.34 -10.82
CA VAL A 215 -14.22 -11.12 -9.42
C VAL A 215 -15.47 -11.96 -9.15
N GLY A 216 -15.67 -12.35 -7.89
CA GLY A 216 -16.85 -13.10 -7.47
C GLY A 216 -17.75 -12.32 -6.51
N ILE A 217 -18.85 -12.97 -6.14
CA ILE A 217 -19.67 -12.63 -4.97
C ILE A 217 -19.80 -13.85 -4.07
N PHE A 218 -19.82 -13.63 -2.76
CA PHE A 218 -20.01 -14.69 -1.79
C PHE A 218 -20.76 -14.18 -0.55
N ASN A 219 -21.21 -15.08 0.31
CA ASN A 219 -21.86 -14.70 1.56
C ASN A 219 -20.91 -13.82 2.39
N CYS A 220 -21.39 -12.64 2.80
CA CYS A 220 -20.61 -11.73 3.60
C CYS A 220 -20.23 -12.40 4.94
N HIS A 221 -18.94 -12.67 5.15
CA HIS A 221 -18.47 -13.34 6.35
C HIS A 221 -17.82 -12.37 7.36
N GLY A 222 -17.54 -11.12 6.97
CA GLY A 222 -16.97 -10.11 7.86
C GLY A 222 -15.53 -10.37 8.29
N MET A 223 -14.95 -11.55 7.97
CA MET A 223 -13.56 -11.92 8.27
C MET A 223 -12.50 -11.17 7.43
N GLY A 224 -12.88 -10.15 6.65
CA GLY A 224 -11.99 -9.43 5.76
C GLY A 224 -11.40 -10.31 4.64
N GLY A 225 -10.09 -10.21 4.40
CA GLY A 225 -9.40 -11.01 3.39
C GLY A 225 -9.89 -10.76 1.97
N ASN A 226 -10.46 -11.80 1.35
CA ASN A 226 -10.98 -11.83 -0.01
C ASN A 226 -12.21 -10.93 -0.24
N GLN A 227 -12.90 -10.47 0.81
CA GLN A 227 -14.05 -9.56 0.72
C GLN A 227 -13.70 -8.08 0.95
N VAL A 228 -12.41 -7.76 1.04
CA VAL A 228 -11.95 -6.40 1.33
C VAL A 228 -11.59 -5.70 0.05
N PHE A 229 -12.30 -4.62 -0.22
CA PHE A 229 -12.04 -3.74 -1.35
C PHE A 229 -11.74 -2.33 -0.86
N SER A 230 -11.10 -1.55 -1.72
CA SER A 230 -10.87 -0.13 -1.51
C SER A 230 -11.48 0.65 -2.66
N TYR A 231 -12.39 1.56 -2.35
CA TYR A 231 -12.79 2.59 -3.31
C TYR A 231 -11.87 3.80 -3.13
N THR A 232 -11.05 4.04 -4.14
CA THR A 232 -9.98 5.05 -4.05
C THR A 232 -10.46 6.42 -4.53
N ALA A 233 -9.76 7.49 -4.14
CA ALA A 233 -10.04 8.83 -4.68
C ALA A 233 -9.81 8.97 -6.19
N ASN A 234 -9.07 8.04 -6.80
CA ASN A 234 -8.93 7.93 -8.26
C ASN A 234 -10.11 7.19 -8.90
N LYS A 235 -11.15 6.86 -8.12
CA LYS A 235 -12.37 6.20 -8.59
C LYS A 235 -12.10 4.80 -9.14
N GLU A 236 -11.16 4.08 -8.53
CA GLU A 236 -10.88 2.67 -8.79
C GLU A 236 -11.35 1.82 -7.60
N ILE A 237 -11.87 0.62 -7.87
CA ILE A 237 -12.21 -0.39 -6.85
C ILE A 237 -11.08 -1.42 -6.82
N ARG A 238 -10.34 -1.53 -5.72
CA ARG A 238 -9.15 -2.39 -5.64
C ARG A 238 -9.23 -3.49 -4.60
N THR A 239 -8.62 -4.64 -4.90
CA THR A 239 -8.29 -5.73 -3.97
C THR A 239 -6.79 -5.99 -4.08
N ASP A 240 -6.04 -5.72 -3.01
CA ASP A 240 -4.56 -5.76 -3.02
C ASP A 240 -3.97 -4.88 -4.15
N ASP A 241 -3.18 -5.45 -5.06
CA ASP A 241 -2.58 -4.75 -6.21
C ASP A 241 -3.45 -4.81 -7.50
N LEU A 242 -4.66 -5.38 -7.42
CA LEU A 242 -5.59 -5.56 -8.55
C LEU A 242 -6.78 -4.59 -8.47
N CYS A 243 -7.24 -4.15 -9.65
CA CYS A 243 -8.39 -3.28 -9.86
C CYS A 243 -9.50 -4.04 -10.59
N LEU A 244 -10.75 -3.67 -10.27
CA LEU A 244 -11.91 -4.13 -11.03
C LEU A 244 -11.95 -3.46 -12.40
N ASP A 245 -11.98 -4.30 -13.44
CA ASP A 245 -11.85 -3.92 -14.84
C ASP A 245 -13.03 -4.46 -15.66
N VAL A 246 -13.54 -3.65 -16.58
CA VAL A 246 -14.64 -4.01 -17.47
C VAL A 246 -14.22 -3.81 -18.92
N SER A 247 -13.94 -4.91 -19.60
CA SER A 247 -13.50 -4.89 -21.01
C SER A 247 -14.62 -5.21 -22.02
N LYS A 248 -15.82 -5.60 -21.55
CA LYS A 248 -16.96 -5.96 -22.40
C LYS A 248 -18.27 -5.38 -21.86
N LEU A 249 -19.09 -4.80 -22.74
CA LEU A 249 -20.46 -4.41 -22.42
C LEU A 249 -21.27 -5.64 -22.00
N ASN A 250 -22.12 -5.47 -20.99
CA ASN A 250 -22.92 -6.58 -20.43
C ASN A 250 -22.09 -7.79 -19.96
N GLY A 251 -20.79 -7.57 -19.71
CA GLY A 251 -19.81 -8.60 -19.45
C GLY A 251 -19.47 -8.75 -17.96
N PRO A 252 -18.72 -9.82 -17.62
CA PRO A 252 -18.24 -10.02 -16.26
C PRO A 252 -17.20 -8.96 -15.88
N VAL A 253 -17.08 -8.72 -14.57
CA VAL A 253 -16.02 -7.86 -14.03
C VAL A 253 -14.76 -8.68 -13.77
N MET A 254 -13.63 -8.21 -14.28
CA MET A 254 -12.32 -8.88 -14.20
C MET A 254 -11.42 -8.20 -13.16
N MET A 255 -10.46 -8.94 -12.62
CA MET A 255 -9.41 -8.39 -11.76
C MET A 255 -8.09 -8.29 -12.53
N LEU A 256 -7.65 -7.08 -12.83
CA LEU A 256 -6.41 -6.80 -13.56
C LEU A 256 -5.50 -5.88 -12.75
N LYS A 257 -4.21 -5.80 -13.09
CA LYS A 257 -3.33 -4.82 -12.45
C LYS A 257 -3.89 -3.40 -12.60
N CYS A 258 -3.82 -2.65 -11.51
CA CYS A 258 -4.19 -1.24 -11.52
C CYS A 258 -3.20 -0.46 -12.40
N HIS A 259 -3.70 0.14 -13.48
CA HIS A 259 -2.84 0.93 -14.39
C HIS A 259 -2.99 2.44 -14.20
N HIS A 260 -3.97 2.92 -13.44
CA HIS A 260 -4.16 4.33 -13.10
C HIS A 260 -4.40 5.27 -14.29
N LEU A 261 -4.77 4.71 -15.45
CA LEU A 261 -5.09 5.45 -16.67
C LEU A 261 -6.60 5.68 -16.83
N LYS A 262 -7.40 5.41 -15.80
CA LYS A 262 -8.87 5.47 -15.83
C LYS A 262 -9.44 4.48 -16.85
N GLY A 263 -10.40 4.90 -17.70
CA GLY A 263 -10.97 4.07 -18.77
C GLY A 263 -11.80 2.92 -18.22
N ASN A 264 -11.40 1.69 -18.55
CA ASN A 264 -12.04 0.43 -18.16
C ASN A 264 -11.90 0.06 -16.68
N GLN A 265 -11.14 0.84 -15.90
CA GLN A 265 -11.01 0.70 -14.44
C GLN A 265 -11.64 1.87 -13.66
N LEU A 266 -12.41 2.74 -14.33
CA LEU A 266 -13.00 3.93 -13.73
C LEU A 266 -14.45 3.69 -13.28
N TRP A 267 -14.70 3.91 -11.99
CA TRP A 267 -15.98 3.65 -11.30
C TRP A 267 -16.49 4.87 -10.53
N GLU A 268 -17.74 5.26 -10.76
CA GLU A 268 -18.42 6.28 -9.96
C GLU A 268 -19.33 5.60 -8.92
N TYR A 269 -19.20 5.94 -7.65
CA TYR A 269 -20.16 5.54 -6.63
C TYR A 269 -21.15 6.66 -6.35
N ASP A 270 -22.45 6.39 -6.51
CA ASP A 270 -23.53 7.28 -6.07
C ASP A 270 -24.00 6.83 -4.67
N PRO A 271 -23.70 7.58 -3.59
CA PRO A 271 -24.05 7.19 -2.23
C PRO A 271 -25.55 7.34 -1.91
N VAL A 272 -26.33 8.03 -2.75
CA VAL A 272 -27.78 8.18 -2.60
C VAL A 272 -28.49 7.01 -3.26
N LYS A 273 -28.08 6.67 -4.49
CA LYS A 273 -28.64 5.53 -5.24
C LYS A 273 -28.02 4.20 -4.88
N LEU A 274 -26.89 4.21 -4.16
CA LEU A 274 -26.07 3.06 -3.83
C LEU A 274 -25.55 2.33 -5.07
N THR A 275 -25.32 3.02 -6.19
CA THR A 275 -24.93 2.38 -7.45
C THR A 275 -23.45 2.58 -7.75
N LEU A 276 -22.77 1.52 -8.18
CA LEU A 276 -21.42 1.57 -8.75
C LEU A 276 -21.53 1.60 -10.27
N VAL A 277 -21.24 2.74 -10.89
CA VAL A 277 -21.32 2.96 -12.33
C VAL A 277 -19.94 2.83 -12.94
N HIS A 278 -19.76 1.92 -13.89
CA HIS A 278 -18.59 1.87 -14.74
C HIS A 278 -18.67 3.01 -15.76
N VAL A 279 -17.79 4.00 -15.62
CA VAL A 279 -17.94 5.30 -16.30
C VAL A 279 -17.81 5.19 -17.81
N ASN A 280 -16.93 4.31 -18.31
CA ASN A 280 -16.69 4.20 -19.75
C ASN A 280 -17.88 3.55 -20.50
N SER A 281 -18.52 2.53 -19.92
CA SER A 281 -19.69 1.89 -20.54
C SER A 281 -21.02 2.50 -20.15
N ASN A 282 -21.04 3.36 -19.12
CA ASN A 282 -22.27 3.88 -18.50
C ASN A 282 -23.21 2.77 -18.00
N GLN A 283 -22.63 1.65 -17.54
CA GLN A 283 -23.34 0.50 -17.01
C GLN A 283 -23.07 0.34 -15.51
N CYS A 284 -24.04 -0.19 -14.78
CA CYS A 284 -23.98 -0.39 -13.34
C CYS A 284 -23.48 -1.79 -13.02
N LEU A 285 -22.71 -1.93 -11.94
CA LEU A 285 -22.40 -3.22 -11.35
C LEU A 285 -23.71 -3.89 -10.91
N ASP A 286 -23.97 -5.08 -11.42
CA ASP A 286 -25.14 -5.89 -11.10
C ASP A 286 -24.71 -7.19 -10.41
N LYS A 287 -25.62 -7.78 -9.65
CA LYS A 287 -25.38 -9.06 -8.99
C LYS A 287 -25.10 -10.17 -10.02
N ALA A 288 -24.66 -11.32 -9.53
CA ALA A 288 -24.54 -12.52 -10.35
C ALA A 288 -25.91 -12.97 -10.90
N THR A 289 -25.94 -13.38 -12.17
CA THR A 289 -27.13 -13.99 -12.79
C THR A 289 -27.25 -15.45 -12.35
N GLU A 290 -28.40 -16.08 -12.58
CA GLU A 290 -28.59 -17.51 -12.27
C GLU A 290 -27.63 -18.42 -13.07
N GLU A 291 -27.26 -17.98 -14.28
CA GLU A 291 -26.35 -18.69 -15.19
C GLU A 291 -24.89 -18.74 -14.68
N ASP A 292 -24.42 -17.66 -14.04
CA ASP A 292 -23.08 -17.57 -13.44
C ASP A 292 -23.23 -17.01 -12.02
N SER A 293 -23.81 -17.83 -11.13
CA SER A 293 -24.30 -17.46 -9.79
C SER A 293 -23.27 -16.86 -8.82
N GLN A 294 -22.00 -16.85 -9.20
CA GLN A 294 -20.91 -16.30 -8.41
C GLN A 294 -20.24 -15.10 -9.04
N VAL A 295 -20.56 -14.72 -10.29
CA VAL A 295 -19.81 -13.68 -11.00
C VAL A 295 -20.71 -12.49 -11.28
N PRO A 296 -20.44 -11.32 -10.68
CA PRO A 296 -21.16 -10.09 -11.00
C PRO A 296 -20.77 -9.61 -12.41
N SER A 297 -21.68 -8.87 -13.02
CA SER A 297 -21.49 -8.30 -14.36
C SER A 297 -21.90 -6.83 -14.37
N VAL A 298 -21.47 -6.08 -15.36
CA VAL A 298 -22.06 -4.77 -15.61
C VAL A 298 -23.32 -4.91 -16.45
N ARG A 299 -24.36 -4.13 -16.18
CA ARG A 299 -25.62 -4.09 -16.94
C ARG A 299 -26.15 -2.67 -17.04
N ASP A 300 -27.10 -2.45 -17.93
CA ASP A 300 -27.74 -1.15 -18.06
C ASP A 300 -28.35 -0.72 -16.72
N CYS A 301 -28.05 0.50 -16.32
CA CYS A 301 -28.48 1.03 -15.02
C CYS A 301 -30.00 1.15 -14.98
N ASN A 302 -30.64 0.43 -14.07
CA ASN A 302 -32.11 0.37 -13.95
C ASN A 302 -32.61 0.72 -12.54
N GLY A 303 -31.70 0.95 -11.58
CA GLY A 303 -32.03 1.31 -10.20
C GLY A 303 -32.62 0.17 -9.37
N SER A 304 -32.57 -1.07 -9.87
CA SER A 304 -32.99 -2.26 -9.14
C SER A 304 -32.17 -2.46 -7.87
N ARG A 305 -32.70 -3.24 -6.93
CA ARG A 305 -31.95 -3.65 -5.73
C ARG A 305 -30.74 -4.52 -6.07
N SER A 306 -30.77 -5.22 -7.22
CA SER A 306 -29.66 -6.03 -7.71
C SER A 306 -28.43 -5.20 -8.08
N GLN A 307 -28.62 -3.91 -8.42
CA GLN A 307 -27.55 -2.95 -8.73
C GLN A 307 -27.18 -2.02 -7.56
N GLN A 308 -27.78 -2.22 -6.40
CA GLN A 308 -27.51 -1.44 -5.20
C GLN A 308 -26.46 -2.13 -4.32
N TRP A 309 -25.41 -1.39 -3.99
CA TRP A 309 -24.23 -1.81 -3.25
C TRP A 309 -23.94 -0.86 -2.10
N LEU A 310 -23.92 -1.40 -0.89
CA LEU A 310 -23.53 -0.69 0.31
C LEU A 310 -22.02 -0.79 0.46
N LEU A 311 -21.35 0.35 0.41
CA LEU A 311 -19.96 0.49 0.79
C LEU A 311 -19.91 0.70 2.30
N ARG A 312 -19.65 -0.39 3.02
CA ARG A 312 -19.55 -0.36 4.48
C ARG A 312 -18.09 -0.33 4.86
N ASN A 313 -17.68 0.66 5.65
CA ASN A 313 -16.44 0.56 6.40
C ASN A 313 -16.41 -0.82 7.07
N VAL A 314 -15.29 -1.52 6.95
CA VAL A 314 -15.12 -2.79 7.65
C VAL A 314 -15.01 -2.50 9.14
N THR A 315 -16.14 -2.37 9.82
CA THR A 315 -16.21 -2.48 11.27
C THR A 315 -16.30 -3.96 11.58
N LEU A 316 -15.19 -4.53 12.04
CA LEU A 316 -15.20 -5.88 12.57
C LEU A 316 -16.12 -5.92 13.80
N PRO A 317 -16.88 -7.00 14.01
CA PRO A 317 -17.51 -7.26 15.30
C PRO A 317 -16.44 -7.18 16.40
N GLU A 318 -16.78 -6.63 17.56
CA GLU A 318 -15.95 -6.74 18.76
C GLU A 318 -15.80 -8.24 19.08
N ILE A 319 -14.66 -8.82 18.71
CA ILE A 319 -14.32 -10.19 19.10
C ILE A 319 -13.59 -10.06 20.44
N PHE A 320 -14.28 -10.52 21.49
CA PHE A 320 -13.79 -10.70 22.86
C PHE A 320 -12.58 -11.64 22.94
#